data_AF-G2IGJ0-F1
#
_entry.id   AF-G2IGJ0-F1
#
_cell.length_a   1.000
_cell.length_b   1.000
_cell.length_c   1.000
_cell.angle_alpha   90.00
_cell.angle_beta   90.00
_cell.angle_gamma   90.00
#
_symmetry.space_group_name_H-M   'P 1'
#
loop_
_entity.id
_entity.type
_entity.pdbx_description
1 polymer ?
#
loop_
_entity_poly.entity_id
_entity_poly.type
_entity_poly.pdbx_seq_one_letter_code
_entity_poly.pdbx_strand_id
1 'polypeptide(L)'
;MKFKNRKKNGFSIIEVMVSFVIIIIIVLLIGPNLFSTYERSKEMSKVSDASAIVNATDMHNLNRFMEGEIEAISDNITMSELRQINEQYKYLNNWPKWVTDSMTLKDIKDIANNNLVNKSTISRAIDNRV
;
A
#
# COMPACT_ATOMS: atom_id res chain seq x y z
N MET A 1 23.24 -7.25 -65.20
CA MET A 1 22.29 -7.38 -64.07
C MET A 1 22.20 -6.02 -63.38
N LYS A 2 21.06 -5.30 -63.46
CA LYS A 2 20.91 -3.94 -62.87
C LYS A 2 20.53 -4.06 -61.39
N PHE A 3 21.40 -3.62 -60.48
CA PHE A 3 21.09 -3.52 -59.06
C PHE A 3 20.13 -2.36 -58.82
N LYS A 4 18.87 -2.68 -58.54
CA LYS A 4 17.84 -1.70 -58.17
C LYS A 4 18.08 -1.28 -56.72
N ASN A 5 18.75 -0.15 -56.51
CA ASN A 5 18.90 0.46 -55.19
C ASN A 5 17.51 0.80 -54.64
N ARG A 6 17.00 -0.04 -53.72
CA ARG A 6 15.82 0.30 -52.91
C ARG A 6 16.23 1.44 -51.99
N LYS A 7 15.66 2.64 -52.18
CA LYS A 7 15.86 3.75 -51.24
C LYS A 7 15.46 3.25 -49.86
N LYS A 8 16.41 3.24 -48.91
CA LYS A 8 16.09 2.98 -47.51
C LYS A 8 15.31 4.21 -47.03
N ASN A 9 14.02 4.05 -46.78
CA ASN A 9 13.19 5.08 -46.17
C ASN A 9 13.65 5.21 -44.70
N GLY A 10 14.50 6.20 -44.43
CA GLY A 10 14.90 6.58 -43.07
C GLY A 10 13.84 7.48 -42.43
N PHE A 11 14.01 7.71 -41.13
CA PHE A 11 13.15 8.60 -40.36
C PHE A 11 13.31 10.05 -40.82
N SER A 12 12.20 10.75 -41.04
CA SER A 12 12.23 12.18 -41.34
C SER A 12 12.35 13.02 -40.07
N ILE A 13 13.01 14.17 -40.13
CA ILE A 13 13.17 15.09 -38.99
C ILE A 13 11.78 15.52 -38.45
N ILE A 14 10.82 15.75 -39.34
CA ILE A 14 9.46 16.11 -38.94
C ILE A 14 8.76 15.00 -38.15
N GLU A 15 9.03 13.74 -38.50
CA GLU A 15 8.44 12.58 -37.85
C GLU A 15 8.94 12.44 -36.41
N VAL A 16 10.24 12.71 -36.20
CA VAL A 16 10.84 12.79 -34.86
C VAL A 16 10.23 13.93 -34.05
N MET A 17 10.08 15.12 -34.64
CA MET A 17 9.50 16.28 -33.97
C MET A 17 8.06 16.02 -33.53
N VAL A 18 7.21 15.50 -34.42
CA VAL A 18 5.81 15.18 -34.12
C VAL A 18 5.72 14.09 -33.05
N SER A 19 6.60 13.09 -33.11
CA SER A 19 6.64 12.01 -32.11
C SER A 19 6.96 12.53 -30.71
N PHE A 20 7.94 13.44 -30.57
CA PHE A 20 8.24 14.09 -29.28
C PHE A 20 7.06 14.89 -28.73
N VAL A 21 6.36 15.63 -29.59
CA VAL A 21 5.17 16.39 -29.19
C VAL A 21 4.09 15.45 -28.65
N ILE A 22 3.82 14.34 -29.33
CA ILE A 22 2.83 13.36 -28.90
C ILE A 22 3.22 12.74 -27.55
N ILE A 23 4.49 12.36 -27.36
CA ILE A 23 5.00 11.80 -26.09
C ILE A 23 4.79 12.79 -24.95
N ILE A 24 5.13 14.08 -25.15
CA ILE A 24 4.97 15.12 -24.12
C ILE A 24 3.50 15.27 -23.73
N ILE A 25 2.59 15.33 -24.70
CA ILE A 25 1.14 15.47 -24.43
C ILE A 25 0.64 14.25 -23.62
N ILE A 26 1.02 13.03 -24.01
CA ILE A 26 0.60 11.81 -23.32
C ILE A 26 1.10 11.80 -21.87
N VAL A 27 2.38 12.14 -21.65
CA VAL A 27 2.97 12.19 -20.30
C VAL A 27 2.25 13.20 -19.41
N LEU A 28 1.93 14.38 -19.93
CA LEU A 28 1.19 15.41 -19.19
C LEU A 28 -0.22 14.96 -18.81
N LEU A 29 -0.91 14.23 -19.68
CA LEU A 29 -2.26 13.74 -19.41
C LEU A 29 -2.28 12.59 -18.39
N ILE A 30 -1.32 11.67 -18.45
CA ILE A 30 -1.33 10.43 -17.65
C ILE A 30 -0.59 10.59 -16.31
N GLY A 31 0.45 11.44 -16.25
CA GLY A 31 1.28 11.66 -15.07
C GLY A 31 0.52 11.86 -13.74
N PRO A 32 -0.42 12.82 -13.63
CA PRO A 32 -1.11 13.09 -12.37
C PRO A 32 -2.01 11.92 -11.90
N ASN A 33 -2.61 11.19 -12.83
CA ASN A 33 -3.48 10.04 -12.51
C ASN A 33 -2.67 8.86 -11.97
N LEU A 34 -1.47 8.61 -12.49
CA LEU A 34 -0.58 7.56 -11.99
C LEU A 34 -0.01 7.91 -10.62
N PHE A 35 0.36 9.17 -10.40
CA PHE A 35 0.94 9.58 -9.12
C PHE A 35 -0.06 9.49 -7.97
N SER A 36 -1.29 9.98 -8.16
CA SER A 36 -2.34 9.93 -7.14
C SER A 36 -2.79 8.51 -6.80
N THR A 37 -2.84 7.60 -7.78
CA THR A 37 -3.17 6.19 -7.55
C THR A 37 -2.05 5.44 -6.83
N TYR A 38 -0.79 5.77 -7.16
CA TYR A 38 0.39 5.24 -6.47
C TYR A 38 0.43 5.61 -4.99
N GLU A 39 0.20 6.89 -4.65
CA GLU A 39 0.18 7.34 -3.25
C GLU A 39 -0.92 6.67 -2.44
N ARG A 40 -2.14 6.58 -3.01
CA ARG A 40 -3.27 5.87 -2.38
C ARG A 40 -2.97 4.39 -2.18
N SER A 41 -2.35 3.73 -3.15
CA SER A 41 -1.94 2.33 -3.04
C SER A 41 -0.92 2.13 -1.91
N LYS A 42 0.04 3.05 -1.76
CA LYS A 42 1.03 3.02 -0.67
C LYS A 42 0.38 3.19 0.70
N GLU A 43 -0.60 4.09 0.82
CA GLU A 43 -1.39 4.27 2.06
C GLU A 43 -2.22 3.01 2.37
N MET A 44 -2.91 2.46 1.37
CA MET A 44 -3.67 1.22 1.51
C MET A 44 -2.78 0.04 1.90
N SER A 45 -1.56 -0.05 1.36
CA SER A 45 -0.59 -1.07 1.76
C SER A 45 -0.24 -0.94 3.24
N LYS A 46 0.02 0.27 3.74
CA LYS A 46 0.30 0.50 5.17
C LYS A 46 -0.87 0.08 6.07
N VAL A 47 -2.11 0.38 5.65
CA VAL A 47 -3.29 -0.03 6.41
C VAL A 47 -3.47 -1.54 6.37
N SER A 48 -3.31 -2.17 5.21
CA SER A 48 -3.37 -3.63 5.06
C SER A 48 -2.33 -4.32 5.95
N ASP A 49 -1.10 -3.80 5.95
CA ASP A 49 -0.01 -4.26 6.81
C ASP A 49 -0.37 -4.13 8.30
N ALA A 50 -0.93 -2.97 8.70
CA ALA A 50 -1.35 -2.72 10.07
C ALA A 50 -2.49 -3.67 10.50
N SER A 51 -3.49 -3.89 9.64
CA SER A 51 -4.57 -4.84 9.89
C SER A 51 -4.05 -6.28 10.05
N ALA A 52 -3.02 -6.68 9.29
CA ALA A 52 -2.39 -7.99 9.45
C ALA A 52 -1.71 -8.14 10.83
N ILE A 53 -1.03 -7.09 11.31
CA ILE A 53 -0.43 -7.07 12.66
C ILE A 53 -1.51 -7.15 13.75
N VAL A 54 -2.59 -6.38 13.61
CA VAL A 54 -3.71 -6.42 14.57
C VAL A 54 -4.34 -7.81 14.59
N ASN A 55 -4.63 -8.38 13.43
CA ASN A 55 -5.20 -9.73 13.33
C ASN A 55 -4.26 -10.80 13.92
N ALA A 56 -2.95 -10.71 13.67
CA ALA A 56 -1.98 -11.62 14.28
C ALA A 56 -1.96 -11.50 15.81
N THR A 57 -2.12 -10.28 16.34
CA THR A 57 -2.22 -10.02 17.78
C THR A 57 -3.52 -10.58 18.35
N ASP A 58 -4.63 -10.43 17.64
CA ASP A 58 -5.92 -11.00 18.03
C ASP A 58 -5.88 -12.53 18.03
N MET A 59 -5.25 -13.16 17.03
CA MET A 59 -5.03 -14.61 17.02
C MET A 59 -4.23 -15.08 18.23
N HIS A 60 -3.19 -14.34 18.63
CA HIS A 60 -2.43 -14.64 19.83
C HIS A 60 -3.27 -14.49 21.11
N ASN A 61 -4.05 -13.42 21.24
CA ASN A 61 -4.94 -13.21 22.38
C ASN A 61 -6.01 -14.31 22.45
N LEU A 62 -6.56 -14.74 21.31
CA LEU A 62 -7.49 -15.86 21.24
C LEU A 62 -6.85 -17.17 21.67
N ASN A 63 -5.60 -17.44 21.27
CA ASN A 63 -4.87 -18.64 21.69
C ASN A 63 -4.67 -18.66 23.21
N ARG A 64 -4.21 -17.55 23.79
CA ARG A 64 -4.06 -17.38 25.25
C ARG A 64 -5.38 -17.59 25.99
N PHE A 65 -6.48 -17.07 25.43
CA PHE A 65 -7.81 -17.29 25.97
C PHE A 65 -8.23 -18.76 25.97
N MET A 66 -7.91 -19.52 24.91
CA MET A 66 -8.13 -20.97 24.87
C MET A 66 -7.27 -21.74 25.89
N GLU A 67 -6.09 -21.21 26.23
CA GLU A 67 -5.18 -21.76 27.25
C GLU A 67 -5.59 -21.41 28.70
N GLY A 68 -6.68 -20.64 28.87
CA GLY A 68 -7.24 -20.27 30.18
C GLY A 68 -6.76 -18.92 30.72
N GLU A 69 -6.03 -18.14 29.92
CA GLU A 69 -5.62 -16.79 30.28
C GLU A 69 -6.71 -15.77 29.91
N ILE A 70 -7.05 -14.86 30.81
CA ILE A 70 -8.18 -13.94 30.62
C ILE A 70 -7.71 -12.54 30.14
N GLU A 71 -6.43 -12.24 30.30
CA GLU A 71 -5.88 -10.93 29.98
C GLU A 71 -5.32 -10.88 28.55
N ALA A 72 -5.92 -10.03 27.71
CA ALA A 72 -5.40 -9.72 26.39
C ALA A 72 -4.10 -8.91 26.48
N ILE A 73 -3.29 -8.96 25.42
CA ILE A 73 -2.15 -8.05 25.28
C ILE A 73 -2.62 -6.60 25.35
N SER A 74 -1.95 -5.81 26.19
CA SER A 74 -2.21 -4.38 26.35
C SER A 74 -1.87 -3.58 25.09
N ASP A 75 -2.68 -2.56 24.79
CA ASP A 75 -2.48 -1.67 23.64
C ASP A 75 -1.20 -0.84 23.69
N ASN A 76 -0.58 -0.70 24.88
CA ASN A 76 0.67 0.02 25.05
C ASN A 76 1.93 -0.83 24.82
N ILE A 77 1.79 -2.12 24.52
CA ILE A 77 2.93 -3.00 24.21
C ILE A 77 3.71 -2.45 23.01
N THR A 78 5.03 -2.56 23.06
CA THR A 78 5.89 -2.12 21.96
C THR A 78 5.93 -3.15 20.83
N MET A 79 6.23 -2.71 19.62
CA MET A 79 6.42 -3.61 18.48
C MET A 79 7.62 -4.55 18.67
N SER A 80 8.65 -4.14 19.42
CA SER A 80 9.74 -5.04 19.81
C SER A 80 9.26 -6.22 20.64
N GLU A 81 8.41 -5.98 21.64
CA GLU A 81 7.86 -7.03 22.49
C GLU A 81 6.90 -7.94 21.68
N LEU A 82 6.06 -7.35 20.82
CA LEU A 82 5.20 -8.13 19.92
C LEU A 82 6.00 -8.97 18.91
N ARG A 83 7.15 -8.49 18.44
CA ARG A 83 8.05 -9.28 17.57
C ARG A 83 8.56 -10.51 18.29
N GLN A 84 9.02 -10.37 19.53
CA GLN A 84 9.48 -11.50 20.34
C GLN A 84 8.36 -12.53 20.54
N ILE A 85 7.14 -12.08 20.85
CA ILE A 85 5.97 -12.97 20.96
C ILE A 85 5.71 -13.70 19.63
N ASN A 86 5.79 -12.99 18.52
CA ASN A 86 5.56 -13.56 17.20
C ASN A 86 6.66 -14.54 16.77
N GLU A 87 7.88 -14.48 17.29
CA GLU A 87 8.91 -15.48 17.00
C GLU A 87 8.53 -16.88 17.50
N GLN A 88 7.79 -16.94 18.61
CA GLN A 88 7.30 -18.19 19.19
C GLN A 88 6.15 -18.79 18.38
N TYR A 89 5.12 -17.99 18.07
CA TYR A 89 3.87 -18.49 17.49
C TYR A 89 3.71 -18.25 15.98
N LYS A 90 4.48 -17.32 15.41
CA LYS A 90 4.54 -17.01 13.97
C LYS A 90 3.19 -16.66 13.33
N TYR A 91 2.33 -15.92 14.04
CA TYR A 91 1.05 -15.44 13.48
C TYR A 91 1.23 -14.41 12.35
N LEU A 92 2.38 -13.73 12.31
CA LEU A 92 2.79 -12.82 11.26
C LEU A 92 4.09 -13.30 10.60
N ASN A 93 4.02 -13.61 9.31
CA ASN A 93 5.17 -14.09 8.55
C ASN A 93 6.14 -12.97 8.15
N ASN A 94 5.60 -11.78 7.84
CA ASN A 94 6.36 -10.70 7.24
C ASN A 94 6.13 -9.41 8.03
N TRP A 95 7.21 -8.86 8.57
CA TRP A 95 7.17 -7.56 9.25
C TRP A 95 7.30 -6.42 8.25
N PRO A 96 6.37 -5.45 8.25
CA PRO A 96 6.48 -4.28 7.39
C PRO A 96 7.66 -3.39 7.79
N LYS A 97 8.41 -2.90 6.80
CA LYS A 97 9.63 -2.09 7.04
C LYS A 97 9.36 -0.73 7.69
N TRP A 98 8.14 -0.23 7.59
CA TRP A 98 7.75 1.06 8.14
C TRP A 98 7.44 1.00 9.64
N VAL A 99 7.31 -0.21 10.21
CA VAL A 99 7.03 -0.42 11.63
C VAL A 99 8.33 -0.35 12.42
N THR A 100 8.42 0.63 13.32
CA THR A 100 9.56 0.78 14.22
C THR A 100 9.31 0.10 15.55
N ASP A 101 10.40 -0.28 16.19
CA ASP A 101 10.44 -1.00 17.47
C ASP A 101 9.72 -0.26 18.62
N SER A 102 9.77 1.08 18.60
CA SER A 102 9.15 1.95 19.60
C SER A 102 7.65 2.17 19.43
N MET A 103 7.05 1.78 18.30
CA MET A 103 5.61 1.96 18.09
C MET A 103 4.83 1.05 19.03
N THR A 104 3.65 1.50 19.43
CA THR A 104 2.74 0.72 20.28
C THR A 104 1.66 0.03 19.46
N LEU A 105 1.06 -1.03 20.01
CA LEU A 105 -0.09 -1.70 19.39
C LEU A 105 -1.24 -0.72 19.13
N LYS A 106 -1.42 0.28 20.00
CA LYS A 106 -2.37 1.37 19.80
C LYS A 106 -2.09 2.14 18.52
N ASP A 107 -0.84 2.54 18.27
CA ASP A 107 -0.47 3.29 17.06
C ASP A 107 -0.81 2.48 15.79
N ILE A 108 -0.58 1.17 15.82
CA ILE A 108 -0.89 0.27 14.71
C ILE A 108 -2.41 0.12 14.53
N LYS A 109 -3.17 -0.04 15.63
CA LYS A 109 -4.64 -0.08 15.61
C LYS A 109 -5.23 1.22 15.05
N ASP A 110 -4.68 2.36 15.42
CA ASP A 110 -5.12 3.66 14.91
C ASP A 110 -4.90 3.75 13.39
N ILE A 111 -3.75 3.29 12.87
CA ILE A 111 -3.47 3.23 11.44
C ILE A 111 -4.44 2.30 10.71
N ALA A 112 -4.70 1.11 11.27
CA ALA A 112 -5.65 0.15 10.71
C ALA A 112 -7.08 0.74 10.64
N ASN A 113 -7.48 1.49 11.67
CA ASN A 113 -8.82 2.06 11.79
C ASN A 113 -9.03 3.38 11.04
N ASN A 114 -7.99 4.18 10.80
CA ASN A 114 -8.08 5.47 10.09
C ASN A 114 -8.69 5.34 8.69
N ASN A 115 -8.52 4.19 8.03
CA ASN A 115 -9.15 3.93 6.72
C ASN A 115 -10.66 3.68 6.80
N LEU A 116 -11.19 3.24 7.95
CA LEU A 116 -12.64 3.09 8.16
C LEU A 116 -13.32 4.45 8.30
N VAL A 117 -12.69 5.41 8.98
CA VAL A 117 -13.19 6.78 9.12
C VAL A 117 -13.23 7.48 7.76
N ASN A 118 -12.17 7.36 6.96
CA ASN A 118 -12.11 7.98 5.64
C ASN A 118 -13.11 7.34 4.66
N LYS A 119 -13.27 6.00 4.70
CA LYS A 119 -14.29 5.28 3.91
C LYS A 119 -15.73 5.70 4.26
N SER A 120 -16.04 5.91 5.55
CA SER A 120 -17.37 6.38 5.98
C SER A 120 -17.71 7.78 5.47
N THR A 121 -16.69 8.65 5.37
CA THR A 121 -16.84 10.03 4.88
C THR A 121 -17.02 10.06 3.37
N ILE A 122 -16.30 9.20 2.64
CA ILE A 122 -16.43 9.06 1.18
C ILE A 122 -17.79 8.46 0.80
N SER A 123 -18.28 7.42 1.50
CA SER A 123 -19.63 6.88 1.25
C SER A 123 -20.73 7.91 1.48
N ARG A 124 -20.65 8.71 2.56
CA ARG A 124 -21.63 9.79 2.83
C ARG A 124 -21.57 10.90 1.78
N ALA A 125 -20.39 11.22 1.25
CA ALA A 125 -20.23 12.23 0.21
C ALA A 125 -20.73 11.76 -1.17
N ILE A 126 -20.79 10.46 -1.42
CA ILE A 126 -21.35 9.88 -2.65
C ILE A 126 -22.88 9.79 -2.57
N ASP A 127 -23.43 9.40 -1.41
CA ASP A 127 -24.90 9.38 -1.20
C ASP A 127 -25.52 10.78 -1.32
N ASN A 128 -24.83 11.82 -0.86
CA ASN A 128 -25.29 13.21 -0.97
C ASN A 128 -25.13 13.84 -2.37
N ARG A 129 -24.70 13.05 -3.38
CA ARG A 129 -24.56 13.48 -4.78
C ARG A 129 -25.62 12.87 -5.72
N VAL A 130 -26.62 12.18 -5.17
CA VAL A 130 -27.79 11.67 -5.89
C VAL A 130 -29.03 12.45 -5.50
#